data_AF-A0A4P9VNS5-F1
#
_entry.id   AF-A0A4P9VNS5-F1
#
_cell.length_a   1.000
_cell.length_b   1.000
_cell.length_c   1.000
_cell.angle_alpha   90.00
_cell.angle_beta   90.00
_cell.angle_gamma   90.00
#
_symmetry.space_group_name_H-M   'P 1'
#
loop_
_entity.id
_entity.type
_entity.pdbx_description
1 polymer ?
#
loop_
_entity_poly.entity_id
_entity_poly.type
_entity_poly.pdbx_seq_one_letter_code
_entity_poly.pdbx_strand_id
1 'polypeptide(L)'
;MNLNMKLSATVLCSSLISTVVGFYLGHSSTTTTPAVPTSPAVVQSDTTINTCSDPNISAITLAENKPDLTTPIPKPEAEAQTSEVTEPPKALMAKDLFGQLEEALNQPSPYAESIQSALQAQLLYEMSHNPAALKWAITQFKNGLNTETGQILGALLGVIQDPEVEAASLELVEGSTSEEKIAGLELMARLGIYGEKQRGHVIKLLSSTANKNVMGAALYALPKHPASPQETTQIINTLKPLTQNDDPELRRRAMIAVANWANDRENLDPVVDALQDNSADVRAGAAFALAQSRYSDQSVASALADLVKNDDEDWVVREIAWQALADLPMSETHYKVFEKFQAELDASAEVETASTTEPVAP
;
A
#
# COMPACT_ATOMS: atom_id res chain seq x y z
N MET A 1 -4.10 42.92 -7.32
CA MET A 1 -3.96 41.84 -6.31
C MET A 1 -5.06 40.84 -6.55
N ASN A 2 -4.72 39.73 -7.20
CA ASN A 2 -5.49 38.48 -7.34
C ASN A 2 -4.55 37.54 -8.10
N LEU A 3 -4.03 36.52 -7.43
CA LEU A 3 -3.02 35.62 -8.00
C LEU A 3 -3.68 34.30 -8.40
N ASN A 4 -4.31 34.30 -9.58
CA ASN A 4 -4.87 33.09 -10.17
C ASN A 4 -3.73 32.16 -10.63
N MET A 5 -3.37 31.21 -9.78
CA MET A 5 -2.40 30.17 -10.09
C MET A 5 -3.08 29.11 -10.98
N LYS A 6 -2.85 29.19 -12.30
CA LYS A 6 -3.18 28.10 -13.22
C LYS A 6 -2.25 26.92 -12.96
N LEU A 7 -2.72 25.91 -12.23
CA LEU A 7 -2.09 24.59 -12.23
C LEU A 7 -2.22 24.00 -13.64
N SER A 8 -1.09 23.74 -14.31
CA SER A 8 -1.10 23.00 -15.57
C SER A 8 -1.15 21.51 -15.27
N ALA A 9 -2.25 20.85 -15.64
CA ALA A 9 -2.41 19.42 -15.50
C ALA A 9 -1.57 18.68 -16.55
N THR A 10 -0.26 18.49 -16.30
CA THR A 10 0.62 17.77 -17.24
C THR A 10 1.86 17.11 -16.58
N VAL A 11 1.71 16.46 -15.42
CA VAL A 11 2.57 15.31 -15.04
C VAL A 11 1.72 14.32 -14.23
N LEU A 12 1.15 13.34 -14.92
CA LEU A 12 0.59 12.11 -14.34
C LEU A 12 0.71 11.02 -15.41
N CYS A 13 0.95 9.78 -14.97
CA CYS A 13 1.22 8.58 -15.77
C CYS A 13 2.60 8.48 -16.45
N SER A 14 3.57 7.94 -15.70
CA SER A 14 4.44 6.87 -16.23
C SER A 14 4.38 5.69 -15.27
N SER A 15 4.11 4.50 -15.79
CA SER A 15 3.68 3.34 -15.01
C SER A 15 4.84 2.60 -14.32
N LEU A 16 4.96 2.68 -12.98
CA LEU A 16 5.78 1.75 -12.19
C LEU A 16 5.44 1.67 -10.67
N ILE A 17 4.15 1.65 -10.30
CA ILE A 17 3.67 0.94 -9.08
C ILE A 17 2.34 0.29 -9.45
N SER A 18 2.34 -1.04 -9.63
CA SER A 18 1.11 -1.84 -9.71
C SER A 18 1.39 -3.29 -9.33
N THR A 19 1.67 -3.52 -8.04
CA THR A 19 1.56 -4.82 -7.34
C THR A 19 1.90 -4.69 -5.84
N VAL A 20 0.93 -4.31 -5.00
CA VAL A 20 0.69 -4.95 -3.67
C VAL A 20 -0.78 -4.77 -3.26
N VAL A 21 -1.69 -5.52 -3.90
CA VAL A 21 -2.95 -5.95 -3.26
C VAL A 21 -3.11 -7.42 -3.59
N GLY A 22 -2.70 -8.29 -2.67
CA GLY A 22 -2.74 -9.73 -2.83
C GLY A 22 -4.16 -10.28 -2.71
N PHE A 23 -4.75 -10.61 -3.85
CA PHE A 23 -6.05 -11.28 -3.99
C PHE A 23 -6.16 -12.51 -3.07
N TYR A 24 -7.20 -12.57 -2.22
CA TYR A 24 -7.49 -13.73 -1.37
C TYR A 24 -8.97 -14.14 -1.47
N LEU A 25 -9.37 -14.62 -2.65
CA LEU A 25 -10.65 -15.31 -2.85
C LEU A 25 -10.42 -16.63 -3.59
N GLY A 26 -10.21 -17.70 -2.82
CA GLY A 26 -10.28 -19.07 -3.32
C GLY A 26 -11.72 -19.56 -3.32
N HIS A 27 -12.39 -19.53 -4.48
CA HIS A 27 -13.68 -20.19 -4.69
C HIS A 27 -13.56 -21.28 -5.75
N SER A 28 -13.30 -22.50 -5.28
CA SER A 28 -13.29 -23.71 -6.11
C SER A 28 -14.72 -24.24 -6.29
N SER A 29 -15.40 -23.82 -7.34
CA SER A 29 -16.71 -24.37 -7.70
C SER A 29 -16.57 -25.78 -8.31
N THR A 30 -16.70 -26.83 -7.49
CA THR A 30 -16.89 -28.21 -7.97
C THR A 30 -18.23 -28.78 -7.47
N THR A 31 -18.96 -29.36 -8.40
CA THR A 31 -20.37 -29.79 -8.25
C THR A 31 -20.57 -30.93 -7.25
N THR A 32 -21.59 -30.80 -6.41
CA THR A 32 -22.06 -31.84 -5.47
C THR A 32 -22.85 -32.96 -6.17
N THR A 33 -22.59 -34.22 -5.82
CA THR A 33 -23.60 -35.26 -5.43
C THR A 33 -22.88 -36.55 -4.97
N PRO A 34 -23.49 -37.41 -4.13
CA PRO A 34 -22.78 -37.93 -2.95
C PRO A 34 -22.62 -39.47 -2.87
N ALA A 35 -21.73 -39.92 -1.97
CA ALA A 35 -21.76 -41.25 -1.36
C ALA A 35 -21.30 -41.17 0.11
N VAL A 36 -21.91 -41.97 0.99
CA VAL A 36 -21.68 -42.02 2.45
C VAL A 36 -21.31 -43.49 2.83
N PRO A 37 -20.92 -43.82 4.08
CA PRO A 37 -19.54 -43.89 4.55
C PRO A 37 -19.07 -45.31 4.91
N THR A 38 -17.79 -45.48 5.23
CA THR A 38 -17.36 -46.43 6.31
C THR A 38 -16.00 -46.05 6.90
N SER A 39 -15.93 -46.05 8.23
CA SER A 39 -14.73 -46.22 9.08
C SER A 39 -14.96 -47.51 9.91
N PRO A 40 -13.97 -48.21 10.52
CA PRO A 40 -12.87 -47.70 11.37
C PRO A 40 -11.50 -48.36 11.00
N ALA A 41 -10.40 -48.41 11.79
CA ALA A 41 -10.14 -48.08 13.18
C ALA A 41 -8.65 -47.72 13.50
N VAL A 42 -8.47 -46.99 14.62
CA VAL A 42 -7.48 -47.13 15.71
C VAL A 42 -6.25 -48.06 15.52
N VAL A 43 -5.04 -47.54 15.79
CA VAL A 43 -4.08 -48.00 16.84
C VAL A 43 -2.80 -47.12 16.83
N GLN A 44 -2.26 -46.81 18.01
CA GLN A 44 -0.98 -46.10 18.24
C GLN A 44 0.19 -47.10 18.30
N SER A 45 1.43 -46.69 17.98
CA SER A 45 2.61 -46.84 18.88
C SER A 45 3.97 -46.62 18.19
N ASP A 46 4.73 -45.66 18.72
CA ASP A 46 6.12 -45.77 19.21
C ASP A 46 7.24 -46.50 18.42
N THR A 47 8.24 -45.68 18.06
CA THR A 47 9.68 -45.74 18.40
C THR A 47 10.60 -46.96 18.07
N THR A 48 11.84 -46.60 17.67
CA THR A 48 13.16 -47.29 17.79
C THR A 48 13.72 -48.23 16.69
N ILE A 49 14.80 -47.73 16.04
CA ILE A 49 16.19 -48.27 15.96
C ILE A 49 16.47 -49.70 15.40
N ASN A 50 17.31 -49.76 14.34
CA ASN A 50 18.23 -50.82 13.84
C ASN A 50 17.72 -52.29 13.74
N THR A 51 17.98 -53.06 12.67
CA THR A 51 19.31 -53.52 12.19
C THR A 51 19.28 -54.22 10.82
N CYS A 52 20.41 -54.22 10.10
CA CYS A 52 20.96 -55.22 9.16
C CYS A 52 20.06 -56.22 8.40
N SER A 53 20.20 -56.31 7.06
CA SER A 53 20.97 -57.38 6.37
C SER A 53 20.85 -57.33 4.83
N ASP A 54 21.98 -57.55 4.14
CA ASP A 54 22.16 -57.79 2.68
C ASP A 54 21.56 -59.16 2.22
N PRO A 55 21.68 -59.65 0.95
CA PRO A 55 22.40 -59.12 -0.23
C PRO A 55 21.71 -59.22 -1.62
N ASN A 56 22.21 -58.46 -2.61
CA ASN A 56 22.59 -59.02 -3.93
C ASN A 56 23.40 -58.02 -4.78
N ILE A 57 24.71 -58.25 -4.95
CA ILE A 57 25.55 -57.60 -5.96
C ILE A 57 26.34 -58.67 -6.70
N SER A 58 26.18 -58.72 -8.03
CA SER A 58 27.04 -59.49 -8.92
C SER A 58 28.17 -58.61 -9.45
N ALA A 59 29.37 -59.18 -9.52
CA ALA A 59 30.62 -58.46 -9.74
C ALA A 59 30.91 -58.08 -11.20
N ILE A 60 31.65 -56.97 -11.38
CA ILE A 60 32.60 -56.80 -12.48
C ILE A 60 33.90 -56.18 -11.89
N THR A 61 35.01 -56.90 -12.01
CA THR A 61 36.37 -56.46 -11.66
C THR A 61 36.97 -55.63 -12.81
N LEU A 62 37.47 -54.41 -12.58
CA LEU A 62 38.84 -54.08 -12.12
C LEU A 62 39.98 -54.51 -13.08
N ALA A 63 40.70 -53.50 -13.60
CA ALA A 63 42.05 -53.61 -14.13
C ALA A 63 42.84 -52.34 -13.72
N GLU A 64 44.14 -52.50 -13.46
CA GLU A 64 44.92 -51.61 -12.58
C GLU A 64 45.77 -50.58 -13.32
N ASN A 65 46.05 -49.43 -12.67
CA ASN A 65 47.43 -48.95 -12.55
C ASN A 65 47.60 -47.86 -11.46
N LYS A 66 48.75 -47.88 -10.76
CA LYS A 66 49.14 -46.91 -9.72
C LYS A 66 50.17 -45.89 -10.28
N PRO A 67 50.39 -44.74 -9.64
CA PRO A 67 51.11 -43.61 -10.23
C PRO A 67 52.63 -43.65 -10.00
N ASP A 68 53.34 -42.83 -10.78
CA ASP A 68 54.71 -42.37 -10.49
C ASP A 68 54.73 -40.83 -10.43
N LEU A 69 55.50 -40.27 -9.49
CA LEU A 69 55.41 -38.86 -9.08
C LEU A 69 56.77 -38.32 -8.61
N THR A 70 57.80 -38.38 -9.47
CA THR A 70 59.12 -37.78 -9.20
C THR A 70 59.74 -37.04 -10.39
N THR A 71 59.37 -35.77 -10.60
CA THR A 71 60.27 -34.75 -11.20
C THR A 71 59.91 -33.34 -10.68
N PRO A 72 60.89 -32.48 -10.35
CA PRO A 72 60.63 -31.12 -9.86
C PRO A 72 60.59 -30.09 -11.00
N ILE A 73 59.72 -29.07 -10.88
CA ILE A 73 59.64 -27.91 -11.78
C ILE A 73 60.01 -26.64 -10.96
N PRO A 74 60.85 -25.72 -11.49
CA PRO A 74 61.53 -24.72 -10.68
C PRO A 74 60.70 -23.46 -10.34
N LYS A 75 61.14 -22.78 -9.28
CA LYS A 75 60.63 -21.49 -8.79
C LYS A 75 61.31 -20.31 -9.51
N PRO A 76 60.56 -19.30 -9.96
CA PRO A 76 61.06 -17.93 -10.13
C PRO A 76 60.69 -17.05 -8.93
N GLU A 77 61.47 -16.00 -8.70
CA GLU A 77 61.33 -15.10 -7.55
C GLU A 77 60.55 -13.82 -7.87
N ALA A 78 60.16 -13.16 -6.78
CA ALA A 78 59.46 -11.89 -6.63
C ALA A 78 59.54 -10.85 -7.76
N GLU A 79 58.43 -10.13 -7.93
CA GLU A 79 58.47 -8.66 -7.89
C GLU A 79 57.21 -8.12 -7.22
N ALA A 80 57.37 -7.14 -6.33
CA ALA A 80 56.27 -6.54 -5.59
C ALA A 80 55.73 -5.33 -6.34
N GLN A 81 54.43 -5.33 -6.66
CA GLN A 81 53.71 -4.11 -6.99
C GLN A 81 52.71 -3.81 -5.88
N THR A 82 53.02 -2.79 -5.08
CA THR A 82 52.10 -2.18 -4.14
C THR A 82 51.02 -1.46 -4.93
N SER A 83 49.91 -2.16 -5.21
CA SER A 83 48.69 -1.52 -5.68
C SER A 83 48.16 -0.62 -4.57
N GLU A 84 48.26 0.68 -4.79
CA GLU A 84 47.65 1.72 -3.97
C GLU A 84 46.14 1.44 -3.87
N VAL A 85 45.67 1.12 -2.65
CA VAL A 85 44.25 0.86 -2.39
C VAL A 85 43.54 2.20 -2.32
N THR A 86 43.19 2.75 -3.47
CA THR A 86 42.24 3.85 -3.58
C THR A 86 40.87 3.35 -3.11
N GLU A 87 40.29 4.03 -2.11
CA GLU A 87 38.91 3.79 -1.71
C GLU A 87 37.96 3.98 -2.91
N PRO A 88 36.91 3.15 -3.05
CA PRO A 88 36.13 3.12 -4.28
C PRO A 88 35.21 4.36 -4.41
N PRO A 89 35.10 4.96 -5.61
CA PRO A 89 34.30 6.16 -5.86
C PRO A 89 32.80 5.82 -5.94
N LYS A 90 32.15 5.58 -4.80
CA LYS A 90 30.74 5.15 -4.76
C LYS A 90 29.74 6.27 -4.50
N ALA A 91 30.06 7.27 -3.68
CA ALA A 91 29.11 8.34 -3.31
C ALA A 91 28.80 9.34 -4.44
N LEU A 92 29.68 9.50 -5.45
CA LEU A 92 29.46 10.44 -6.56
C LEU A 92 28.27 10.02 -7.45
N MET A 93 28.11 8.71 -7.68
CA MET A 93 27.17 8.18 -8.66
C MET A 93 25.72 8.61 -8.40
N ALA A 94 25.26 8.62 -7.14
CA ALA A 94 23.88 8.99 -6.81
C ALA A 94 23.56 10.46 -7.12
N LYS A 95 24.50 11.37 -6.82
CA LYS A 95 24.36 12.79 -7.14
C LYS A 95 24.38 13.01 -8.66
N ASP A 96 25.27 12.34 -9.36
CA ASP A 96 25.43 12.49 -10.81
C ASP A 96 24.25 11.87 -11.58
N LEU A 97 23.69 10.75 -11.10
CA LEU A 97 22.43 10.16 -11.60
C LEU A 97 21.25 11.10 -11.37
N PHE A 98 21.16 11.72 -10.19
CA PHE A 98 20.07 12.64 -9.88
C PHE A 98 20.15 13.94 -10.69
N GLY A 99 21.35 14.48 -10.92
CA GLY A 99 21.54 15.63 -11.81
C GLY A 99 21.11 15.35 -13.26
N GLN A 100 21.37 14.13 -13.76
CA GLN A 100 20.86 13.68 -15.06
C GLN A 100 19.32 13.55 -15.07
N LEU A 101 18.71 13.14 -13.95
CA LEU A 101 17.26 13.06 -13.81
C LEU A 101 16.62 14.47 -13.82
N GLU A 102 17.20 15.42 -13.08
CA GLU A 102 16.77 16.82 -13.11
C GLU A 102 16.92 17.44 -14.52
N GLU A 103 18.00 17.14 -15.24
CA GLU A 103 18.16 17.56 -16.63
C GLU A 103 17.09 16.93 -17.55
N ALA A 104 16.82 15.63 -17.41
CA ALA A 104 15.81 14.90 -18.19
C ALA A 104 14.36 15.31 -17.89
N LEU A 105 14.08 15.89 -16.71
CA LEU A 105 12.78 16.49 -16.37
C LEU A 105 12.58 17.84 -17.06
N ASN A 106 13.67 18.60 -17.25
CA ASN A 106 13.62 19.95 -17.84
C ASN A 106 13.75 19.97 -19.37
N GLN A 107 14.02 18.83 -20.03
CA GLN A 107 14.17 18.76 -21.50
C GLN A 107 12.95 18.12 -22.20
N PRO A 108 12.25 18.84 -23.09
CA PRO A 108 11.13 18.27 -23.85
C PRO A 108 11.64 17.26 -24.88
N SER A 109 11.30 15.99 -24.68
CA SER A 109 11.71 14.86 -25.53
C SER A 109 10.58 13.83 -25.63
N PRO A 110 10.34 13.21 -26.80
CA PRO A 110 9.39 12.10 -26.94
C PRO A 110 9.85 10.82 -26.19
N TYR A 111 11.05 10.83 -25.62
CA TYR A 111 11.60 9.75 -24.79
C TYR A 111 11.81 10.17 -23.32
N ALA A 112 11.30 11.34 -22.90
CA ALA A 112 11.55 11.87 -21.55
C ALA A 112 11.15 10.88 -20.44
N GLU A 113 9.93 10.33 -20.52
CA GLU A 113 9.40 9.37 -19.52
C GLU A 113 10.24 8.09 -19.38
N SER A 114 10.74 7.54 -20.50
CA SER A 114 11.54 6.31 -20.46
C SER A 114 12.96 6.56 -19.95
N ILE A 115 13.54 7.73 -20.26
CA ILE A 115 14.83 8.18 -19.70
C ILE A 115 14.70 8.42 -18.19
N GLN A 116 13.65 9.13 -17.75
CA GLN A 116 13.37 9.40 -16.34
C GLN A 116 13.17 8.09 -15.57
N SER A 117 12.36 7.16 -16.10
CA SER A 117 12.13 5.83 -15.50
C SER A 117 13.43 5.03 -15.36
N ALA A 118 14.30 5.06 -16.37
CA ALA A 118 15.59 4.36 -16.32
C ALA A 118 16.56 4.98 -15.30
N LEU A 119 16.62 6.31 -15.20
CA LEU A 119 17.46 7.02 -14.23
C LEU A 119 16.95 6.83 -12.79
N GLN A 120 15.63 6.86 -12.58
CA GLN A 120 15.00 6.55 -11.29
C GLN A 120 15.31 5.11 -10.84
N ALA A 121 15.24 4.14 -11.74
CA ALA A 121 15.58 2.75 -11.44
C ALA A 121 17.08 2.57 -11.07
N GLN A 122 17.98 3.26 -11.77
CA GLN A 122 19.42 3.26 -11.46
C GLN A 122 19.71 3.92 -10.10
N LEU A 123 19.07 5.06 -9.82
CA LEU A 123 19.22 5.75 -8.54
C LEU A 123 18.66 4.92 -7.38
N LEU A 124 17.49 4.29 -7.55
CA LEU A 124 16.91 3.36 -6.58
C LEU A 124 17.84 2.18 -6.30
N TYR A 125 18.42 1.58 -7.33
CA TYR A 125 19.41 0.51 -7.19
C TYR A 125 20.63 0.99 -6.40
N GLU A 126 21.21 2.14 -6.73
CA GLU A 126 22.38 2.69 -6.04
C GLU A 126 22.08 2.99 -4.57
N MET A 127 20.96 3.65 -4.26
CA MET A 127 20.54 3.92 -2.87
C MET A 127 20.29 2.63 -2.07
N SER A 128 19.83 1.55 -2.72
CA SER A 128 19.57 0.26 -2.06
C SER A 128 20.85 -0.55 -1.76
N HIS A 129 21.98 -0.25 -2.41
CA HIS A 129 23.23 -1.03 -2.29
C HIS A 129 24.42 -0.20 -1.76
N ASN A 130 24.27 1.11 -1.61
CA ASN A 130 25.33 2.01 -1.15
C ASN A 130 24.82 2.94 -0.03
N PRO A 131 25.23 2.73 1.24
CA PRO A 131 24.84 3.58 2.37
C PRO A 131 25.18 5.06 2.20
N ALA A 132 26.25 5.40 1.46
CA ALA A 132 26.59 6.80 1.19
C ALA A 132 25.61 7.47 0.22
N ALA A 133 25.08 6.71 -0.75
CA ALA A 133 24.03 7.18 -1.65
C ALA A 133 22.69 7.34 -0.91
N LEU A 134 22.32 6.37 -0.06
CA LEU A 134 21.12 6.42 0.77
C LEU A 134 21.12 7.67 1.67
N LYS A 135 22.23 7.87 2.41
CA LYS A 135 22.40 9.02 3.31
C LYS A 135 22.41 10.37 2.59
N TRP A 136 23.01 10.43 1.39
CA TRP A 136 22.95 11.60 0.53
C TRP A 136 21.49 11.91 0.13
N ALA A 137 20.73 10.90 -0.29
CA ALA A 137 19.34 11.05 -0.71
C ALA A 137 18.41 11.47 0.44
N ILE A 138 18.56 10.87 1.63
CA ILE A 138 17.85 11.28 2.85
C ILE A 138 18.14 12.76 3.18
N THR A 139 19.40 13.19 3.02
CA THR A 139 19.80 14.58 3.27
C THR A 139 19.19 15.54 2.24
N GLN A 140 19.19 15.19 0.95
CA GLN A 140 18.56 16.03 -0.08
C GLN A 140 17.03 16.07 0.07
N PHE A 141 16.39 14.95 0.40
CA PHE A 141 14.96 14.88 0.72
C PHE A 141 14.60 15.86 1.84
N LYS A 142 15.28 15.76 3.00
CA LYS A 142 15.04 16.64 4.17
C LYS A 142 15.26 18.12 3.88
N ASN A 143 16.19 18.45 2.98
CA ASN A 143 16.43 19.84 2.55
C ASN A 143 15.40 20.35 1.53
N GLY A 144 14.61 19.47 0.91
CA GLY A 144 13.76 19.76 -0.25
C GLY A 144 12.29 19.35 -0.10
N LEU A 145 11.76 19.20 1.12
CA LEU A 145 10.45 18.58 1.39
C LEU A 145 9.27 19.05 0.52
N ASN A 146 9.26 20.33 0.10
CA ASN A 146 8.21 20.93 -0.74
C ASN A 146 8.66 21.23 -2.19
N THR A 147 9.77 20.64 -2.65
CA THR A 147 10.28 20.78 -4.03
C THR A 147 10.06 19.49 -4.82
N GLU A 148 10.13 19.57 -6.14
CA GLU A 148 10.13 18.41 -7.04
C GLU A 148 11.23 17.41 -6.65
N THR A 149 12.43 17.91 -6.28
CA THR A 149 13.52 17.12 -5.71
C THR A 149 13.08 16.29 -4.50
N GLY A 150 12.39 16.89 -3.54
CA GLY A 150 11.89 16.18 -2.35
C GLY A 150 10.78 15.18 -2.69
N GLN A 151 9.89 15.50 -3.63
CA GLN A 151 8.84 14.57 -4.06
C GLN A 151 9.41 13.32 -4.72
N ILE A 152 10.40 13.48 -5.62
CA ILE A 152 11.08 12.35 -6.29
C ILE A 152 11.85 11.52 -5.26
N LEU A 153 12.69 12.14 -4.44
CA LEU A 153 13.50 11.41 -3.46
C LEU A 153 12.64 10.74 -2.39
N GLY A 154 11.59 11.40 -1.88
CA GLY A 154 10.64 10.79 -0.95
C GLY A 154 9.87 9.61 -1.56
N ALA A 155 9.58 9.65 -2.86
CA ALA A 155 8.98 8.52 -3.56
C ALA A 155 9.94 7.32 -3.67
N LEU A 156 11.21 7.55 -4.04
CA LEU A 156 12.21 6.48 -4.15
C LEU A 156 12.61 5.91 -2.78
N LEU A 157 12.83 6.77 -1.79
CA LEU A 157 13.11 6.37 -0.40
C LEU A 157 11.97 5.53 0.19
N GLY A 158 10.71 5.85 -0.13
CA GLY A 158 9.55 5.09 0.31
C GLY A 158 9.47 3.64 -0.19
N VAL A 159 10.31 3.24 -1.16
CA VAL A 159 10.44 1.85 -1.63
C VAL A 159 11.55 1.10 -0.87
N ILE A 160 12.46 1.81 -0.22
CA ILE A 160 13.64 1.22 0.46
C ILE A 160 13.30 0.93 1.92
N GLN A 161 13.05 -0.34 2.24
CA GLN A 161 12.86 -0.81 3.61
C GLN A 161 14.20 -0.90 4.37
N ASP A 162 14.82 0.25 4.63
CA ASP A 162 16.07 0.38 5.40
C ASP A 162 15.86 1.18 6.71
N PRO A 163 16.46 0.76 7.84
CA PRO A 163 16.33 1.44 9.13
C PRO A 163 16.76 2.92 9.15
N GLU A 164 17.67 3.38 8.27
CA GLU A 164 18.05 4.80 8.16
C GLU A 164 16.90 5.63 7.56
N VAL A 165 16.13 5.05 6.63
CA VAL A 165 14.93 5.67 6.05
C VAL A 165 13.77 5.69 7.05
N GLU A 166 13.57 4.60 7.78
CA GLU A 166 12.61 4.56 8.90
C GLU A 166 12.93 5.63 9.95
N ALA A 167 14.20 5.73 10.37
CA ALA A 167 14.64 6.72 11.34
C ALA A 167 14.42 8.16 10.82
N ALA A 168 14.72 8.42 9.55
CA ALA A 168 14.47 9.72 8.92
C ALA A 168 12.97 10.08 8.85
N SER A 169 12.11 9.10 8.54
CA SER A 169 10.65 9.30 8.55
C SER A 169 10.15 9.69 9.95
N LEU A 170 10.66 9.02 10.99
CA LEU A 170 10.28 9.30 12.37
C LEU A 170 10.80 10.67 12.85
N GLU A 171 12.05 11.00 12.54
CA GLU A 171 12.64 12.31 12.85
C GLU A 171 11.80 13.46 12.26
N LEU A 172 11.30 13.28 11.03
CA LEU A 172 10.40 14.22 10.37
C LEU A 172 9.00 14.29 11.03
N VAL A 173 8.43 13.17 11.47
CA VAL A 173 7.18 13.14 12.27
C VAL A 173 7.34 13.88 13.60
N GLU A 174 8.53 13.83 14.21
CA GLU A 174 8.86 14.57 15.44
C GLU A 174 9.33 16.01 15.18
N GLY A 175 9.35 16.44 13.91
CA GLY A 175 9.78 17.77 13.47
C GLY A 175 9.01 18.93 14.09
N SER A 176 9.53 20.13 13.88
CA SER A 176 8.94 21.36 14.46
C SER A 176 7.85 21.95 13.55
N THR A 177 8.06 21.87 12.24
CA THR A 177 7.22 22.44 11.20
C THR A 177 6.05 21.52 10.83
N SER A 178 5.13 21.98 9.98
CA SER A 178 4.05 21.12 9.46
C SER A 178 4.52 20.31 8.26
N GLU A 179 5.46 20.87 7.52
CA GLU A 179 6.12 20.36 6.33
C GLU A 179 6.95 19.11 6.66
N GLU A 180 7.79 19.17 7.70
CA GLU A 180 8.49 17.99 8.24
C GLU A 180 7.50 16.89 8.60
N LYS A 181 6.45 17.22 9.36
CA LYS A 181 5.47 16.23 9.83
C LYS A 181 4.76 15.55 8.67
N ILE A 182 4.25 16.31 7.70
CA ILE A 182 3.56 15.77 6.53
C ILE A 182 4.49 14.84 5.75
N ALA A 183 5.71 15.29 5.43
CA ALA A 183 6.66 14.48 4.67
C ALA A 183 7.12 13.21 5.43
N GLY A 184 7.28 13.28 6.75
CA GLY A 184 7.58 12.13 7.60
C GLY A 184 6.45 11.11 7.62
N LEU A 185 5.20 11.57 7.74
CA LEU A 185 4.00 10.74 7.67
C LEU A 185 3.81 10.11 6.28
N GLU A 186 4.02 10.87 5.21
CA GLU A 186 3.95 10.35 3.84
C GLU A 186 5.05 9.31 3.54
N LEU A 187 6.28 9.54 4.01
CA LEU A 187 7.37 8.57 3.87
C LEU A 187 7.07 7.29 4.67
N MET A 188 6.65 7.43 5.94
CA MET A 188 6.18 6.30 6.76
C MET A 188 5.06 5.53 6.08
N ALA A 189 4.13 6.26 5.43
CA ALA A 189 3.01 5.64 4.74
C ALA A 189 3.44 4.79 3.53
N ARG A 190 4.38 5.32 2.71
CA ARG A 190 4.95 4.64 1.54
C ARG A 190 5.74 3.39 1.92
N LEU A 191 6.54 3.46 2.98
CA LEU A 191 7.34 2.34 3.48
C LEU A 191 6.48 1.12 3.87
N GLY A 192 5.23 1.35 4.29
CA GLY A 192 4.36 0.31 4.83
C GLY A 192 4.73 -0.13 6.26
N ILE A 193 5.61 0.63 6.94
CA ILE A 193 6.21 0.25 8.22
C ILE A 193 5.50 0.94 9.39
N TYR A 194 4.56 0.21 9.99
CA TYR A 194 3.73 0.70 11.09
C TYR A 194 3.91 -0.18 12.33
N GLY A 195 5.14 -0.26 12.85
CA GLY A 195 5.39 -0.84 14.16
C GLY A 195 4.65 -0.08 15.27
N GLU A 196 4.48 -0.72 16.44
CA GLU A 196 3.82 -0.11 17.61
C GLU A 196 4.45 1.25 17.97
N LYS A 197 5.77 1.37 17.86
CA LYS A 197 6.50 2.63 18.02
C LYS A 197 5.97 3.69 17.05
N GLN A 198 6.09 3.47 15.74
CA GLN A 198 5.67 4.39 14.68
C GLN A 198 4.20 4.82 14.88
N ARG A 199 3.29 3.85 15.08
CA ARG A 199 1.87 4.12 15.36
C ARG A 199 1.67 5.00 16.60
N GLY A 200 2.43 4.77 17.66
CA GLY A 200 2.42 5.60 18.87
C GLY A 200 2.71 7.09 18.60
N HIS A 201 3.66 7.40 17.70
CA HIS A 201 3.92 8.79 17.31
C HIS A 201 2.78 9.37 16.47
N VAL A 202 2.18 8.60 15.55
CA VAL A 202 1.02 9.03 14.74
C VAL A 202 -0.21 9.30 15.63
N ILE A 203 -0.54 8.41 16.56
CA ILE A 203 -1.65 8.54 17.53
C ILE A 203 -1.45 9.78 18.42
N LYS A 204 -0.23 9.97 18.95
CA LYS A 204 0.16 11.16 19.72
C LYS A 204 -0.02 12.44 18.90
N LEU A 205 0.36 12.42 17.62
CA LEU A 205 0.26 13.57 16.73
C LEU A 205 -1.19 13.93 16.40
N LEU A 206 -2.04 12.95 16.07
CA LEU A 206 -3.49 13.12 15.89
C LEU A 206 -4.14 13.78 17.12
N SER A 207 -3.69 13.42 18.32
CA SER A 207 -4.21 13.92 19.60
C SER A 207 -3.69 15.31 19.99
N SER A 208 -2.68 15.86 19.32
CA SER A 208 -1.96 17.07 19.77
C SER A 208 -1.79 18.16 18.71
N THR A 209 -2.03 17.87 17.43
CA THR A 209 -2.02 18.88 16.37
C THR A 209 -3.40 19.56 16.24
N ALA A 210 -3.40 20.82 15.80
CA ALA A 210 -4.58 21.49 15.26
C ALA A 210 -4.47 21.73 13.73
N ASN A 211 -3.34 21.35 13.11
CA ASN A 211 -3.14 21.52 11.67
C ASN A 211 -3.84 20.37 10.91
N LYS A 212 -4.86 20.73 10.12
CA LYS A 212 -5.66 19.78 9.35
C LYS A 212 -4.88 19.00 8.27
N ASN A 213 -3.86 19.59 7.67
CA ASN A 213 -3.02 18.90 6.68
C ASN A 213 -2.18 17.80 7.38
N VAL A 214 -1.67 18.11 8.58
CA VAL A 214 -0.97 17.14 9.44
C VAL A 214 -1.92 16.04 9.91
N MET A 215 -3.17 16.36 10.31
CA MET A 215 -4.18 15.34 10.62
C MET A 215 -4.49 14.45 9.42
N GLY A 216 -4.68 15.03 8.22
CA GLY A 216 -5.01 14.29 7.01
C GLY A 216 -3.88 13.34 6.57
N ALA A 217 -2.62 13.76 6.72
CA ALA A 217 -1.45 12.92 6.54
C ALA A 217 -1.33 11.83 7.62
N ALA A 218 -1.68 12.14 8.88
CA ALA A 218 -1.60 11.19 9.99
C ALA A 218 -2.70 10.12 9.92
N LEU A 219 -3.89 10.46 9.44
CA LEU A 219 -4.95 9.50 9.12
C LEU A 219 -4.54 8.58 7.96
N TYR A 220 -3.85 9.12 6.95
CA TYR A 220 -3.31 8.35 5.83
C TYR A 220 -2.19 7.39 6.28
N ALA A 221 -1.31 7.84 7.18
CA ALA A 221 -0.24 7.06 7.79
C ALA A 221 -0.69 6.15 8.96
N LEU A 222 -1.99 5.81 9.04
CA LEU A 222 -2.53 4.88 10.04
C LEU A 222 -3.45 3.80 9.44
N PRO A 223 -3.01 3.05 8.40
CA PRO A 223 -3.77 1.89 7.91
C PRO A 223 -3.85 0.78 8.97
N LYS A 224 -4.79 -0.16 8.78
CA LYS A 224 -5.01 -1.23 9.75
C LYS A 224 -3.85 -2.23 9.74
N HIS A 225 -3.14 -2.35 10.87
CA HIS A 225 -2.13 -3.38 11.10
C HIS A 225 -2.47 -4.29 12.29
N PRO A 226 -1.78 -5.45 12.41
CA PRO A 226 -1.77 -6.25 13.63
C PRO A 226 -1.37 -5.39 14.83
N ALA A 227 -2.24 -5.40 15.84
CA ALA A 227 -2.20 -4.57 17.03
C ALA A 227 -2.87 -5.35 18.16
N SER A 228 -2.52 -5.06 19.42
CA SER A 228 -3.22 -5.67 20.55
C SER A 228 -4.69 -5.19 20.58
N PRO A 229 -5.60 -5.92 21.26
CA PRO A 229 -6.97 -5.42 21.49
C PRO A 229 -6.97 -4.06 22.21
N GLN A 230 -6.05 -3.86 23.16
CA GLN A 230 -5.89 -2.63 23.93
C GLN A 230 -5.45 -1.45 23.04
N GLU A 231 -4.44 -1.68 22.18
CA GLU A 231 -3.96 -0.68 21.22
C GLU A 231 -5.03 -0.35 20.17
N THR A 232 -5.76 -1.37 19.68
CA THR A 232 -6.89 -1.18 18.77
C THR A 232 -7.97 -0.29 19.40
N THR A 233 -8.34 -0.53 20.65
CA THR A 233 -9.26 0.32 21.41
C THR A 233 -8.73 1.75 21.60
N GLN A 234 -7.42 1.92 21.87
CA GLN A 234 -6.80 3.25 21.96
C GLN A 234 -6.87 4.01 20.62
N ILE A 235 -6.62 3.32 19.51
CA ILE A 235 -6.69 3.90 18.16
C ILE A 235 -8.13 4.33 17.85
N ILE A 236 -9.13 3.46 18.04
CA ILE A 236 -10.54 3.79 17.85
C ILE A 236 -10.95 5.00 18.71
N ASN A 237 -10.54 5.04 19.98
CA ASN A 237 -10.82 6.17 20.88
C ASN A 237 -10.14 7.48 20.45
N THR A 238 -9.00 7.40 19.75
CA THR A 238 -8.30 8.57 19.18
C THR A 238 -8.96 9.06 17.89
N LEU A 239 -9.48 8.13 17.07
CA LEU A 239 -10.14 8.43 15.80
C LEU A 239 -11.58 8.92 15.98
N LYS A 240 -12.32 8.39 16.98
CA LYS A 240 -13.75 8.68 17.17
C LYS A 240 -14.09 10.17 17.32
N PRO A 241 -13.29 11.04 17.99
CA PRO A 241 -13.55 12.49 17.99
C PRO A 241 -13.40 13.15 16.60
N LEU A 242 -12.54 12.62 15.73
CA LEU A 242 -12.28 13.19 14.40
C LEU A 242 -13.45 12.96 13.42
N THR A 243 -14.35 12.01 13.73
CA THR A 243 -15.59 11.81 12.96
C THR A 243 -16.54 13.01 13.05
N GLN A 244 -16.33 13.90 14.04
CA GLN A 244 -17.13 15.11 14.27
C GLN A 244 -16.30 16.40 14.04
N ASN A 245 -15.21 16.33 13.27
CA ASN A 245 -14.38 17.50 12.94
C ASN A 245 -15.16 18.52 12.07
N ASP A 246 -14.87 19.82 12.19
CA ASP A 246 -15.52 20.84 11.35
C ASP A 246 -15.18 20.68 9.85
N ASP A 247 -13.96 20.23 9.53
CA ASP A 247 -13.50 20.01 8.15
C ASP A 247 -14.09 18.71 7.58
N PRO A 248 -14.89 18.75 6.49
CA PRO A 248 -15.53 17.56 5.94
C PRO A 248 -14.55 16.49 5.44
N GLU A 249 -13.39 16.88 4.91
CA GLU A 249 -12.39 15.91 4.42
C GLU A 249 -11.73 15.18 5.59
N LEU A 250 -11.56 15.85 6.74
CA LEU A 250 -11.14 15.18 7.97
C LEU A 250 -12.21 14.23 8.53
N ARG A 251 -13.50 14.62 8.54
CA ARG A 251 -14.58 13.71 8.93
C ARG A 251 -14.59 12.47 8.05
N ARG A 252 -14.58 12.66 6.72
CA ARG A 252 -14.59 11.58 5.72
C ARG A 252 -13.43 10.60 5.93
N ARG A 253 -12.20 11.11 6.10
CA ARG A 253 -11.01 10.28 6.41
C ARG A 253 -11.12 9.57 7.76
N ALA A 254 -11.67 10.23 8.77
CA ALA A 254 -11.88 9.63 10.08
C ALA A 254 -12.89 8.48 10.04
N MET A 255 -13.98 8.58 9.26
CA MET A 255 -14.93 7.46 9.07
C MET A 255 -14.24 6.22 8.51
N ILE A 256 -13.45 6.39 7.44
CA ILE A 256 -12.69 5.31 6.80
C ILE A 256 -11.68 4.71 7.79
N ALA A 257 -10.96 5.55 8.54
CA ALA A 257 -10.01 5.08 9.55
C ALA A 257 -10.72 4.31 10.69
N VAL A 258 -11.86 4.79 11.19
CA VAL A 258 -12.66 4.10 12.22
C VAL A 258 -13.14 2.75 11.71
N ALA A 259 -13.70 2.66 10.51
CA ALA A 259 -14.18 1.39 9.95
C ALA A 259 -13.06 0.36 9.72
N ASN A 260 -11.88 0.82 9.28
CA ASN A 260 -10.69 -0.03 9.14
C ASN A 260 -10.17 -0.55 10.48
N TRP A 261 -10.24 0.26 11.54
CA TRP A 261 -9.75 -0.10 12.87
C TRP A 261 -10.77 -0.78 13.78
N ALA A 262 -12.06 -0.69 13.46
CA ALA A 262 -13.16 -1.30 14.22
C ALA A 262 -12.86 -2.76 14.61
N ASN A 263 -13.20 -3.14 15.84
CA ASN A 263 -13.10 -4.49 16.38
C ASN A 263 -14.45 -5.08 16.87
N ASP A 264 -15.49 -4.25 16.91
CA ASP A 264 -16.89 -4.61 17.10
C ASP A 264 -17.79 -3.80 16.15
N ARG A 265 -19.12 -4.01 16.23
CA ARG A 265 -20.10 -3.32 15.38
C ARG A 265 -20.40 -1.91 15.91
N GLU A 266 -20.41 -1.73 17.22
CA GLU A 266 -20.67 -0.48 17.94
C GLU A 266 -19.62 0.60 17.62
N ASN A 267 -18.42 0.20 17.21
CA ASN A 267 -17.39 1.10 16.65
C ASN A 267 -17.85 1.81 15.37
N LEU A 268 -18.76 1.20 14.60
CA LEU A 268 -19.29 1.76 13.35
C LEU A 268 -20.45 2.73 13.55
N ASP A 269 -21.01 2.89 14.76
CA ASP A 269 -22.13 3.82 14.97
C ASP A 269 -21.87 5.24 14.41
N PRO A 270 -20.69 5.87 14.62
CA PRO A 270 -20.40 7.18 14.01
C PRO A 270 -20.32 7.16 12.48
N VAL A 271 -20.02 6.01 11.88
CA VAL A 271 -19.97 5.82 10.42
C VAL A 271 -21.38 5.64 9.85
N VAL A 272 -22.26 4.95 10.56
CA VAL A 272 -23.69 4.84 10.21
C VAL A 272 -24.37 6.20 10.34
N ASP A 273 -24.12 6.95 11.41
CA ASP A 273 -24.63 8.31 11.59
C ASP A 273 -24.16 9.25 10.47
N ALA A 274 -22.93 9.07 9.99
CA ALA A 274 -22.34 9.88 8.92
C ALA A 274 -22.96 9.67 7.53
N LEU A 275 -23.79 8.63 7.34
CA LEU A 275 -24.66 8.51 6.16
C LEU A 275 -25.69 9.65 6.09
N GLN A 276 -25.90 10.40 7.17
CA GLN A 276 -26.77 11.57 7.24
C GLN A 276 -25.98 12.90 7.40
N ASP A 277 -24.66 12.91 7.14
CA ASP A 277 -23.86 14.14 7.18
C ASP A 277 -24.34 15.15 6.11
N ASN A 278 -24.20 16.45 6.40
CA ASN A 278 -24.57 17.51 5.46
C ASN A 278 -23.73 17.49 4.16
N SER A 279 -22.49 16.99 4.21
CA SER A 279 -21.58 16.90 3.06
C SER A 279 -21.76 15.57 2.31
N ALA A 280 -22.03 15.65 1.00
CA ALA A 280 -22.12 14.49 0.11
C ALA A 280 -20.81 13.66 0.14
N ASP A 281 -19.65 14.31 0.15
CA ASP A 281 -18.35 13.63 0.25
C ASP A 281 -18.23 12.78 1.53
N VAL A 282 -18.80 13.26 2.66
CA VAL A 282 -18.81 12.52 3.93
C VAL A 282 -19.80 11.34 3.85
N ARG A 283 -20.99 11.53 3.29
CA ARG A 283 -21.97 10.44 3.07
C ARG A 283 -21.39 9.33 2.17
N ALA A 284 -20.76 9.70 1.05
CA ALA A 284 -20.03 8.79 0.17
C ALA A 284 -18.90 8.06 0.90
N GLY A 285 -18.07 8.78 1.67
CA GLY A 285 -16.99 8.18 2.45
C GLY A 285 -17.47 7.25 3.56
N ALA A 286 -18.63 7.54 4.17
CA ALA A 286 -19.27 6.67 5.15
C ALA A 286 -19.82 5.39 4.51
N ALA A 287 -20.51 5.50 3.37
CA ALA A 287 -21.00 4.34 2.61
C ALA A 287 -19.84 3.43 2.16
N PHE A 288 -18.76 4.02 1.62
CA PHE A 288 -17.52 3.30 1.29
C PHE A 288 -16.87 2.63 2.52
N ALA A 289 -16.79 3.34 3.65
CA ALA A 289 -16.22 2.81 4.87
C ALA A 289 -17.01 1.61 5.43
N LEU A 290 -18.34 1.62 5.28
CA LEU A 290 -19.20 0.49 5.67
C LEU A 290 -19.02 -0.71 4.72
N ALA A 291 -18.91 -0.48 3.41
CA ALA A 291 -18.61 -1.53 2.42
C ALA A 291 -17.31 -2.28 2.72
N GLN A 292 -16.26 -1.53 3.10
CA GLN A 292 -14.96 -2.10 3.45
C GLN A 292 -14.92 -2.74 4.86
N SER A 293 -15.98 -2.59 5.66
CA SER A 293 -16.00 -3.14 7.01
C SER A 293 -16.46 -4.59 7.04
N ARG A 294 -15.79 -5.39 7.88
CA ARG A 294 -16.19 -6.77 8.18
C ARG A 294 -17.38 -6.88 9.15
N TYR A 295 -17.92 -5.76 9.63
CA TYR A 295 -19.07 -5.72 10.53
C TYR A 295 -20.27 -5.12 9.82
N SER A 296 -21.36 -5.89 9.78
CA SER A 296 -22.62 -5.46 9.20
C SER A 296 -23.79 -6.10 9.93
N ASP A 297 -24.93 -5.43 9.85
CA ASP A 297 -26.21 -5.90 10.35
C ASP A 297 -27.35 -5.34 9.47
N GLN A 298 -28.59 -5.69 9.79
CA GLN A 298 -29.74 -5.15 9.05
C GLN A 298 -29.92 -3.64 9.22
N SER A 299 -29.39 -3.00 10.26
CA SER A 299 -29.45 -1.54 10.43
C SER A 299 -28.50 -0.83 9.46
N VAL A 300 -27.29 -1.36 9.25
CA VAL A 300 -26.34 -0.88 8.23
C VAL A 300 -26.95 -1.04 6.84
N ALA A 301 -27.53 -2.21 6.53
CA ALA A 301 -28.18 -2.45 5.25
C ALA A 301 -29.40 -1.55 5.02
N SER A 302 -30.22 -1.30 6.06
CA SER A 302 -31.33 -0.34 5.99
C SER A 302 -30.85 1.08 5.71
N ALA A 303 -29.82 1.56 6.42
CA ALA A 303 -29.31 2.92 6.25
C ALA A 303 -28.70 3.15 4.86
N LEU A 304 -27.99 2.16 4.31
CA LEU A 304 -27.50 2.21 2.92
C LEU A 304 -28.66 2.18 1.91
N ALA A 305 -29.66 1.31 2.11
CA ALA A 305 -30.85 1.27 1.25
C ALA A 305 -31.67 2.59 1.33
N ASP A 306 -31.66 3.28 2.46
CA ASP A 306 -32.29 4.61 2.62
C ASP A 306 -31.59 5.68 1.77
N LEU A 307 -30.27 5.62 1.60
CA LEU A 307 -29.53 6.50 0.67
C LEU A 307 -29.83 6.12 -0.79
N VAL A 308 -29.75 4.83 -1.15
CA VAL A 308 -29.97 4.37 -2.53
C VAL A 308 -31.35 4.76 -3.07
N LYS A 309 -32.40 4.67 -2.23
CA LYS A 309 -33.78 5.01 -2.61
C LYS A 309 -34.10 6.51 -2.53
N ASN A 310 -33.19 7.35 -2.05
CA ASN A 310 -33.40 8.79 -1.96
C ASN A 310 -33.16 9.43 -3.33
N ASP A 311 -34.24 9.71 -4.07
CA ASP A 311 -34.16 10.28 -5.41
C ASP A 311 -33.61 11.75 -5.41
N ASP A 312 -33.56 12.42 -4.24
CA ASP A 312 -32.93 13.75 -4.04
C ASP A 312 -31.44 13.69 -3.64
N GLU A 313 -30.86 12.48 -3.49
CA GLU A 313 -29.45 12.28 -3.12
C GLU A 313 -28.51 12.41 -4.33
N ASP A 314 -27.26 12.81 -4.08
CA ASP A 314 -26.21 12.85 -5.09
C ASP A 314 -26.01 11.47 -5.73
N TRP A 315 -25.93 11.43 -7.07
CA TRP A 315 -25.83 10.18 -7.83
C TRP A 315 -24.65 9.30 -7.40
N VAL A 316 -23.48 9.90 -7.12
CA VAL A 316 -22.28 9.18 -6.71
C VAL A 316 -22.45 8.63 -5.28
N VAL A 317 -23.14 9.35 -4.40
CA VAL A 317 -23.51 8.85 -3.06
C VAL A 317 -24.46 7.66 -3.16
N ARG A 318 -25.49 7.75 -4.03
CA ARG A 318 -26.42 6.63 -4.28
C ARG A 318 -25.69 5.41 -4.85
N GLU A 319 -24.81 5.61 -5.82
CA GLU A 319 -24.02 4.53 -6.43
C GLU A 319 -23.10 3.84 -5.43
N ILE A 320 -22.34 4.59 -4.63
CA ILE A 320 -21.45 4.03 -3.60
C ILE A 320 -22.27 3.30 -2.52
N ALA A 321 -23.42 3.84 -2.11
CA ALA A 321 -24.31 3.16 -1.16
C ALA A 321 -24.92 1.86 -1.74
N TRP A 322 -25.18 1.83 -3.04
CA TRP A 322 -25.67 0.65 -3.76
C TRP A 322 -24.59 -0.42 -3.89
N GLN A 323 -23.37 -0.04 -4.28
CA GLN A 323 -22.19 -0.93 -4.29
C GLN A 323 -21.94 -1.49 -2.88
N ALA A 324 -21.98 -0.64 -1.84
CA ALA A 324 -21.85 -1.07 -0.45
C ALA A 324 -22.91 -2.08 -0.04
N LEU A 325 -24.16 -1.91 -0.48
CA LEU A 325 -25.27 -2.81 -0.17
C LEU A 325 -25.12 -4.20 -0.84
N ALA A 326 -24.42 -4.29 -1.98
CA ALA A 326 -24.16 -5.54 -2.70
C ALA A 326 -23.38 -6.56 -1.85
N ASP A 327 -22.41 -6.08 -1.07
CA ASP A 327 -21.54 -6.91 -0.22
C ASP A 327 -22.20 -7.31 1.12
N LEU A 328 -23.42 -6.84 1.41
CA LEU A 328 -24.10 -7.06 2.68
C LEU A 328 -25.26 -8.08 2.60
N PRO A 329 -25.55 -8.80 3.70
CA PRO A 329 -26.74 -9.64 3.81
C PRO A 329 -28.06 -8.84 3.69
N MET A 330 -28.60 -8.76 2.48
CA MET A 330 -29.85 -8.06 2.19
C MET A 330 -31.10 -8.81 2.67
N SER A 331 -32.10 -8.04 3.10
CA SER A 331 -33.50 -8.50 3.22
C SER A 331 -34.21 -8.38 1.87
N GLU A 332 -35.39 -9.00 1.71
CA GLU A 332 -36.22 -8.86 0.50
C GLU A 332 -36.56 -7.38 0.20
N THR A 333 -36.71 -6.55 1.23
CA THR A 333 -36.95 -5.11 1.09
C THR A 333 -35.71 -4.35 0.62
N HIS A 334 -34.51 -4.73 1.06
CA HIS A 334 -33.26 -4.12 0.58
C HIS A 334 -32.97 -4.53 -0.87
N TYR A 335 -33.22 -5.80 -1.22
CA TYR A 335 -33.04 -6.30 -2.58
C TYR A 335 -33.93 -5.58 -3.61
N LYS A 336 -35.18 -5.23 -3.26
CA LYS A 336 -36.06 -4.43 -4.14
C LYS A 336 -35.55 -3.01 -4.39
N VAL A 337 -34.89 -2.40 -3.40
CA VAL A 337 -34.22 -1.09 -3.58
C VAL A 337 -33.00 -1.25 -4.47
N PHE A 338 -32.21 -2.30 -4.25
CA PHE A 338 -31.04 -2.65 -5.05
C PHE A 338 -31.38 -2.88 -6.54
N GLU A 339 -32.42 -3.66 -6.84
CA GLU A 339 -32.89 -3.89 -8.22
C GLU A 339 -33.45 -2.61 -8.88
N LYS A 340 -34.17 -1.75 -8.14
CA LYS A 340 -34.64 -0.46 -8.68
C LYS A 340 -33.46 0.39 -9.17
N PHE A 341 -32.41 0.50 -8.34
CA PHE A 341 -31.25 1.31 -8.71
C PHE A 341 -30.39 0.68 -9.81
N GLN A 342 -30.26 -0.65 -9.86
CA GLN A 342 -29.64 -1.33 -11.01
C GLN A 342 -30.34 -0.98 -12.32
N ALA A 343 -31.68 -0.96 -12.34
CA ALA A 343 -32.42 -0.55 -13.54
C ALA A 343 -32.25 0.94 -13.89
N GLU A 344 -32.04 1.82 -12.89
CA GLU A 344 -31.67 3.22 -13.11
C GLU A 344 -30.27 3.35 -13.72
N LEU A 345 -29.29 2.58 -13.23
CA LEU A 345 -27.93 2.49 -13.78
C LEU A 345 -27.94 2.01 -15.24
N ASP A 346 -28.60 0.89 -15.52
CA ASP A 346 -28.68 0.31 -16.87
C ASP A 346 -29.28 1.30 -17.88
N ALA A 347 -30.38 1.96 -17.51
CA ALA A 347 -31.03 2.98 -18.33
C ALA A 347 -30.13 4.21 -18.59
N SER A 348 -29.29 4.59 -17.62
CA SER A 348 -28.34 5.71 -17.81
C SER A 348 -27.24 5.39 -18.82
N ALA A 349 -26.72 4.15 -18.81
CA ALA A 349 -25.69 3.69 -19.74
C ALA A 349 -26.19 3.57 -21.19
N GLU A 350 -27.45 3.17 -21.39
CA GLU A 350 -28.09 3.16 -22.71
C GLU A 350 -28.19 4.57 -23.34
N VAL A 351 -28.43 5.61 -22.52
CA VAL A 351 -28.50 7.00 -23.00
C VAL A 351 -27.12 7.53 -23.39
N GLU A 352 -26.07 7.24 -22.61
CA GLU A 352 -24.70 7.68 -22.91
C GLU A 352 -24.16 7.02 -24.19
N THR A 353 -24.39 5.70 -24.36
CA THR A 353 -24.01 4.99 -25.58
C THR A 353 -24.77 5.51 -26.81
N ALA A 354 -26.07 5.81 -26.70
CA ALA A 354 -26.82 6.42 -27.79
C ALA A 354 -26.23 7.79 -28.22
N SER A 355 -25.89 8.64 -27.26
CA SER A 355 -25.34 9.99 -27.54
C SER A 355 -23.99 10.00 -28.25
N THR A 356 -23.21 8.92 -28.20
CA THR A 356 -21.89 8.83 -28.87
C THR A 356 -21.98 8.30 -30.31
N THR A 357 -23.18 7.89 -30.76
CA THR A 357 -23.39 7.32 -32.11
C THR A 357 -24.00 8.28 -33.13
N GLU A 358 -24.16 9.56 -32.78
CA GLU A 358 -24.68 10.55 -33.72
C GLU A 358 -23.69 10.74 -34.89
N PRO A 359 -24.09 10.45 -36.15
CA PRO A 359 -23.16 10.49 -37.27
C PRO A 359 -22.80 11.93 -37.59
N VAL A 360 -21.49 12.23 -37.60
CA VAL A 360 -20.97 13.49 -38.15
C VAL A 360 -21.48 13.62 -39.59
N ALA A 361 -22.38 14.58 -39.82
CA ALA A 361 -22.95 14.83 -41.13
C ALA A 361 -21.85 15.20 -42.15
N PRO A 362 -21.96 14.73 -43.41
CA PRO A 362 -20.89 14.83 -44.40
C PRO A 362 -20.66 16.25 -44.96
#